data_AF-A0A9D5R3N9-F1
#
_entry.id   AF-A0A9D5R3N9-F1
#
_cell.length_a   1.000
_cell.length_b   1.000
_cell.length_c   1.000
_cell.angle_alpha   90.00
_cell.angle_beta   90.00
_cell.angle_gamma   90.00
#
_symmetry.space_group_name_H-M   'P 1'
#
loop_
_entity.id
_entity.type
_entity.pdbx_description
1 polymer ?
#
loop_
_entity_poly.entity_id
_entity_poly.type
_entity_poly.pdbx_seq_one_letter_code
_entity_poly.pdbx_strand_id
1 'polypeptide(L)'
;MSDIQKEIQTWINAETIAGRSIDENRLHQYIQQLAKRHNSTPRDEFNGLSPEEMYNIMYHPFSSQCVVELNQLEKEQYERIPLVRQTLFLLKTLSEKELKLTSLGWLPSKIVAETYRLGQPEWIVEEYGAKRIFEYDIHSVWMARSILELLRWIKTRKGMLSLTAKGKKALSDIDMAANEILRCSLTGINLHTFDGYDEDRIGNLGMAYSVWLLNKYGSEWHFGDFYRHLYEKAFHFPGNYDAYETRVLSRLFYWLGIVEQRLNKQVGPPFEDEYKKTDLLSMIFSFKLGLHKI
;
A
#
# COMPACT_ATOMS: atom_id res chain seq x y z
N MET A 1 13.79 22.02 25.70
CA MET A 1 14.66 22.55 24.64
C MET A 1 14.91 21.40 23.67
N SER A 2 14.52 21.53 22.40
CA SER A 2 14.72 20.45 21.41
C SER A 2 16.22 20.27 21.12
N ASP A 3 16.62 19.10 20.61
CA ASP A 3 18.05 18.82 20.33
C ASP A 3 18.62 19.79 19.28
N ILE A 4 17.79 20.23 18.32
CA ILE A 4 18.13 21.27 17.33
C ILE A 4 18.48 22.60 18.01
N GLN A 5 17.71 23.02 19.03
CA GLN A 5 17.98 24.26 19.76
C GLN A 5 19.31 24.21 20.51
N LYS A 6 19.65 23.05 21.10
CA LYS A 6 20.94 22.85 21.76
C LYS A 6 22.10 22.91 20.77
N GLU A 7 21.93 22.32 19.59
CA GLU A 7 22.96 22.32 18.55
C GLU A 7 23.22 23.73 17.98
N ILE A 8 22.16 24.49 17.72
CA ILE A 8 22.28 25.91 17.33
C ILE A 8 23.00 26.70 18.41
N GLN A 9 22.63 26.55 19.69
CA GLN A 9 23.28 27.25 20.79
C GLN A 9 24.76 26.87 20.93
N THR A 10 25.09 25.59 20.71
CA THR A 10 26.47 25.09 20.76
C THR A 10 27.31 25.72 19.64
N TRP A 11 26.76 25.81 18.43
CA TRP A 11 27.42 26.47 17.31
C TRP A 11 27.63 27.96 17.56
N ILE A 12 26.63 28.68 18.06
CA ILE A 12 26.74 30.11 18.42
C ILE A 12 27.88 30.32 19.43
N ASN A 13 27.95 29.49 20.47
CA ASN A 13 28.99 29.59 21.48
C ASN A 13 30.40 29.34 20.88
N ALA A 14 30.53 28.33 20.01
CA ALA A 14 31.79 27.99 19.36
C ALA A 14 32.30 29.10 18.41
N GLU A 15 31.40 29.71 17.63
CA GLU A 15 31.73 30.84 16.76
C GLU A 15 32.16 32.09 17.56
N THR A 16 31.49 32.34 18.68
CA THR A 16 31.82 33.44 19.61
C THR A 16 33.21 33.25 20.21
N ILE A 17 33.53 32.04 20.70
CA ILE A 17 34.85 31.71 21.24
C ILE A 17 35.95 31.86 20.17
N ALA A 18 35.65 31.51 18.92
CA ALA A 18 36.57 31.66 17.81
C ALA A 18 36.74 33.11 17.30
N GLY A 19 36.04 34.09 17.91
CA GLY A 19 36.08 35.49 17.52
C GLY A 19 35.47 35.77 16.14
N ARG A 20 34.65 34.85 15.62
CA ARG A 20 34.01 34.99 14.31
C ARG A 20 32.67 35.71 14.44
N SER A 21 32.40 36.66 13.55
CA SER A 21 31.10 37.36 13.50
C SER A 21 29.96 36.37 13.19
N ILE A 22 28.87 36.45 13.94
CA ILE A 22 27.63 35.72 13.70
C ILE A 22 26.62 36.74 13.19
N ASP A 23 26.64 36.95 11.87
CA ASP A 23 25.62 37.75 11.19
C ASP A 23 24.43 36.89 10.75
N GLU A 24 23.35 37.55 10.32
CA GLU A 24 22.13 36.88 9.87
C GLU A 24 22.39 35.90 8.72
N ASN A 25 23.32 36.22 7.81
CA ASN A 25 23.63 35.37 6.66
C ASN A 25 24.32 34.07 7.09
N ARG A 26 25.31 34.14 7.99
CA ARG A 26 25.99 32.94 8.51
C ARG A 26 25.06 32.09 9.36
N LEU A 27 24.22 32.72 10.19
CA LEU A 27 23.20 31.99 10.95
C LEU A 27 22.23 31.27 10.01
N HIS A 28 21.76 31.95 8.96
CA HIS A 28 20.88 31.35 7.96
C HIS A 28 21.53 30.17 7.24
N GLN A 29 22.79 30.32 6.79
CA GLN A 29 23.56 29.24 6.16
C GLN A 29 23.73 28.03 7.09
N TYR A 30 24.05 28.27 8.36
CA TYR A 30 24.20 27.18 9.33
C TYR A 30 22.87 26.45 9.57
N ILE A 31 21.76 27.19 9.73
CA ILE A 31 20.43 26.59 9.89
C ILE A 31 20.05 25.76 8.65
N GLN A 32 20.33 26.24 7.45
CA GLN A 32 20.08 25.47 6.22
C GLN A 32 20.89 24.17 6.17
N GLN A 33 22.18 24.22 6.54
CA GLN A 33 23.02 23.02 6.60
C GLN A 33 22.56 22.04 7.67
N LEU A 34 22.18 22.56 8.84
CA LEU A 34 21.64 21.77 9.94
C LEU A 34 20.34 21.08 9.53
N ALA A 35 19.41 21.81 8.93
CA ALA A 35 18.14 21.28 8.45
C ALA A 35 18.36 20.21 7.37
N LYS A 36 19.25 20.47 6.40
CA LYS A 36 19.60 19.50 5.35
C LYS A 36 20.15 18.21 5.96
N ARG A 37 21.14 18.32 6.86
CA ARG A 37 21.73 17.15 7.52
C ARG A 37 20.69 16.39 8.33
N HIS A 38 19.88 17.11 9.11
CA HIS A 38 18.82 16.49 9.91
C HIS A 38 17.82 15.72 9.04
N ASN A 39 17.40 16.31 7.92
CA ASN A 39 16.42 15.72 7.03
C ASN A 39 16.97 14.57 6.18
N SER A 40 18.29 14.53 5.95
CA SER A 40 18.96 13.48 5.19
C SER A 40 19.60 12.39 6.07
N THR A 41 19.52 12.48 7.40
CA THR A 41 20.13 11.49 8.30
C THR A 41 19.16 10.33 8.53
N PRO A 42 19.55 9.08 8.24
CA PRO A 42 18.78 7.87 8.58
C PRO A 42 18.36 7.81 10.05
N ARG A 43 17.14 7.33 10.31
CA ARG A 43 16.62 7.14 11.67
C ARG A 43 16.17 5.73 11.95
N ASP A 44 16.49 5.22 13.13
CA ASP A 44 16.09 3.88 13.57
C ASP A 44 14.58 3.70 13.69
N GLU A 45 13.84 4.77 14.02
CA GLU A 45 12.36 4.78 14.03
C GLU A 45 11.76 4.63 12.64
N PHE A 46 12.49 5.01 11.60
CA PHE A 46 12.12 4.81 10.20
C PHE A 46 12.88 3.65 9.57
N ASN A 47 13.46 2.78 10.40
CA ASN A 47 14.24 1.62 9.97
C ASN A 47 15.43 2.00 9.05
N GLY A 48 16.00 3.19 9.20
CA GLY A 48 17.14 3.65 8.39
C GLY A 48 16.76 4.50 7.18
N LEU A 49 15.48 4.88 7.03
CA LEU A 49 15.11 5.99 6.17
C LEU A 49 15.33 7.33 6.88
N SER A 50 15.61 8.36 6.11
CA SER A 50 15.72 9.73 6.57
C SER A 50 14.34 10.42 6.62
N PRO A 51 14.19 11.54 7.36
CA PRO A 51 12.95 12.32 7.35
C PRO A 51 12.52 12.79 5.95
N GLU A 52 13.47 13.11 5.06
CA GLU A 52 13.18 13.49 3.68
C GLU A 52 12.60 12.31 2.87
N GLU A 53 13.15 11.10 3.03
CA GLU A 53 12.62 9.91 2.38
C GLU A 53 11.23 9.55 2.91
N MET A 54 11.00 9.67 4.22
CA MET A 54 9.67 9.49 4.82
C MET A 54 8.66 10.54 4.35
N TYR A 55 9.09 11.80 4.18
CA TYR A 55 8.27 12.83 3.58
C TYR A 55 7.83 12.42 2.16
N ASN A 56 8.76 11.97 1.32
CA ASN A 56 8.43 11.53 -0.04
C ASN A 56 7.55 10.27 -0.07
N ILE A 57 7.73 9.35 0.88
CA ILE A 57 6.83 8.20 1.07
C ILE A 57 5.39 8.63 1.35
N MET A 58 5.20 9.65 2.18
CA MET A 58 3.87 10.10 2.59
C MET A 58 3.18 10.96 1.52
N TYR A 59 3.92 11.88 0.91
CA TYR A 59 3.36 12.92 0.05
C TYR A 59 3.56 12.66 -1.45
N HIS A 60 4.52 11.80 -1.80
CA HIS A 60 4.84 11.45 -3.18
C HIS A 60 5.00 9.92 -3.39
N PRO A 61 4.10 9.08 -2.83
CA PRO A 61 4.26 7.63 -2.87
C PRO A 61 4.34 7.13 -4.31
N PHE A 62 5.24 6.18 -4.56
CA PHE A 62 5.39 5.52 -5.87
C PHE A 62 5.80 6.44 -7.03
N SER A 63 6.29 7.64 -6.73
CA SER A 63 6.85 8.59 -7.68
C SER A 63 8.37 8.50 -7.74
N SER A 64 8.98 9.20 -8.71
CA SER A 64 10.44 9.31 -8.84
C SER A 64 11.15 10.06 -7.70
N GLN A 65 10.42 10.62 -6.73
CA GLN A 65 11.00 11.20 -5.50
C GLN A 65 10.97 10.21 -4.33
N CYS A 66 10.12 9.17 -4.41
CA CYS A 66 10.02 8.15 -3.40
C CYS A 66 11.18 7.14 -3.52
N VAL A 67 11.51 6.50 -2.40
CA VAL A 67 12.46 5.37 -2.35
C VAL A 67 11.86 4.08 -2.91
N VAL A 68 10.53 4.04 -3.05
CA VAL A 68 9.77 2.99 -3.72
C VAL A 68 9.06 3.60 -4.91
N GLU A 69 9.38 3.16 -6.11
CA GLU A 69 8.73 3.58 -7.35
C GLU A 69 7.86 2.48 -7.92
N LEU A 70 6.74 2.84 -8.55
CA LEU A 70 5.96 1.88 -9.33
C LEU A 70 6.54 1.75 -10.73
N ASN A 71 6.88 0.53 -11.13
CA ASN A 71 7.39 0.24 -12.45
C ASN A 71 6.29 0.38 -13.51
N GLN A 72 6.70 0.76 -14.72
CA GLN A 72 5.86 0.56 -15.90
C GLN A 72 5.96 -0.91 -16.30
N LEU A 73 4.82 -1.60 -16.34
CA LEU A 73 4.75 -3.01 -16.67
C LEU A 73 4.18 -3.22 -18.07
N GLU A 74 4.49 -4.36 -18.67
CA GLU A 74 3.87 -4.87 -19.87
C GLU A 74 2.60 -5.65 -19.54
N LYS A 75 1.74 -5.86 -20.56
CA LYS A 75 0.45 -6.55 -20.43
C LYS A 75 0.55 -7.89 -19.67
N GLU A 76 1.48 -8.74 -20.08
CA GLU A 76 1.67 -10.08 -19.52
C GLU A 76 2.09 -10.02 -18.04
N GLN A 77 2.75 -8.94 -17.62
CA GLN A 77 3.13 -8.73 -16.23
C GLN A 77 1.94 -8.30 -15.38
N TYR A 78 1.05 -7.44 -15.88
CA TYR A 78 -0.19 -7.09 -15.17
C TYR A 78 -1.11 -8.29 -14.95
N GLU A 79 -1.18 -9.22 -15.91
CA GLU A 79 -1.99 -10.44 -15.79
C GLU A 79 -1.49 -11.40 -14.68
N ARG A 80 -0.26 -11.21 -14.18
CA ARG A 80 0.30 -11.95 -13.04
C ARG A 80 -0.15 -11.39 -11.69
N ILE A 81 -0.68 -10.16 -11.64
CA ILE A 81 -1.13 -9.51 -10.41
C ILE A 81 -2.60 -9.88 -10.18
N PRO A 82 -2.95 -10.72 -9.17
CA PRO A 82 -4.28 -11.33 -9.08
C PRO A 82 -5.41 -10.29 -8.96
N LEU A 83 -5.27 -9.28 -8.10
CA LEU A 83 -6.27 -8.21 -7.96
C LEU A 83 -6.47 -7.39 -9.24
N VAL A 84 -5.39 -7.10 -9.99
CA VAL A 84 -5.49 -6.39 -11.27
C VAL A 84 -6.23 -7.27 -12.29
N ARG A 85 -5.90 -8.56 -12.35
CA ARG A 85 -6.57 -9.53 -13.22
C ARG A 85 -8.07 -9.65 -12.92
N GLN A 86 -8.45 -9.74 -11.63
CA GLN A 86 -9.84 -9.71 -11.19
C GLN A 86 -10.57 -8.43 -11.65
N THR A 87 -9.92 -7.28 -11.47
CA THR A 87 -10.50 -5.98 -11.82
C THR A 87 -10.67 -5.80 -13.33
N LEU A 88 -9.68 -6.21 -14.12
CA LEU A 88 -9.75 -6.19 -15.59
C LEU A 88 -10.84 -7.15 -16.11
N PHE A 89 -11.03 -8.30 -15.47
CA PHE A 89 -12.11 -9.22 -15.81
C PHE A 89 -13.49 -8.59 -15.60
N LEU A 90 -13.72 -7.92 -14.46
CA LEU A 90 -14.97 -7.20 -14.21
C LEU A 90 -15.20 -6.08 -15.23
N LEU A 91 -14.15 -5.29 -15.54
CA LEU A 91 -14.21 -4.23 -16.53
C LEU A 91 -14.60 -4.77 -17.92
N LYS A 92 -13.96 -5.85 -18.37
CA LYS A 92 -14.26 -6.52 -19.64
C LYS A 92 -15.69 -7.09 -19.66
N THR A 93 -16.11 -7.74 -18.59
CA THR A 93 -17.48 -8.28 -18.46
C THR A 93 -18.54 -7.19 -18.63
N LEU A 94 -18.31 -6.02 -18.01
CA LEU A 94 -19.23 -4.88 -18.11
C LEU A 94 -19.21 -4.18 -19.49
N SER A 95 -18.17 -4.43 -20.29
CA SER A 95 -18.10 -3.93 -21.67
C SER A 95 -19.03 -4.67 -22.63
N GLU A 96 -19.28 -5.95 -22.35
CA GLU A 96 -20.14 -6.82 -23.15
C GLU A 96 -21.61 -6.70 -22.74
N LYS A 97 -21.88 -6.49 -21.45
CA LYS A 97 -23.24 -6.42 -20.90
C LYS A 97 -23.31 -5.64 -19.60
N GLU A 98 -24.49 -5.08 -19.32
CA GLU A 98 -24.81 -4.59 -17.98
C GLU A 98 -25.08 -5.77 -17.03
N LEU A 99 -24.75 -5.60 -15.76
CA LEU A 99 -25.00 -6.60 -14.72
C LEU A 99 -26.15 -6.15 -13.84
N LYS A 100 -27.21 -6.96 -13.75
CA LYS A 100 -28.27 -6.77 -12.76
C LYS A 100 -27.72 -7.17 -11.39
N LEU A 101 -27.64 -6.20 -10.48
CA LEU A 101 -27.23 -6.44 -9.10
C LEU A 101 -28.30 -7.24 -8.34
N THR A 102 -27.92 -7.85 -7.24
CA THR A 102 -28.87 -8.43 -6.28
C THR A 102 -29.74 -7.33 -5.67
N SER A 103 -30.82 -7.73 -4.97
CA SER A 103 -31.67 -6.78 -4.24
C SER A 103 -30.89 -5.94 -3.21
N LEU A 104 -29.78 -6.46 -2.71
CA LEU A 104 -28.89 -5.78 -1.76
C LEU A 104 -27.77 -4.97 -2.44
N GLY A 105 -27.74 -4.90 -3.77
CA GLY A 105 -26.72 -4.14 -4.51
C GLY A 105 -25.40 -4.88 -4.77
N TRP A 106 -25.34 -6.18 -4.46
CA TRP A 106 -24.18 -7.03 -4.70
C TRP A 106 -24.11 -7.57 -6.13
N LEU A 107 -22.91 -7.94 -6.57
CA LEU A 107 -22.68 -8.67 -7.81
C LEU A 107 -23.41 -10.02 -7.80
N PRO A 108 -23.92 -10.49 -8.95
CA PRO A 108 -24.44 -11.85 -9.06
C PRO A 108 -23.41 -12.91 -8.69
N SER A 109 -23.79 -13.94 -7.93
CA SER A 109 -22.86 -14.96 -7.44
C SER A 109 -22.07 -15.67 -8.53
N LYS A 110 -22.61 -15.79 -9.75
CA LYS A 110 -21.87 -16.31 -10.91
C LYS A 110 -20.68 -15.41 -11.28
N ILE A 111 -20.89 -14.10 -11.32
CA ILE A 111 -19.82 -13.12 -11.61
C ILE A 111 -18.80 -13.11 -10.47
N VAL A 112 -19.26 -13.19 -9.22
CA VAL A 112 -18.36 -13.31 -8.06
C VAL A 112 -17.48 -14.55 -8.19
N ALA A 113 -18.05 -15.72 -8.47
CA ALA A 113 -17.29 -16.96 -8.62
C ALA A 113 -16.32 -16.97 -9.81
N GLU A 114 -16.69 -16.34 -10.93
CA GLU A 114 -15.79 -16.17 -12.09
C GLU A 114 -14.64 -15.23 -11.78
N THR A 115 -14.91 -14.13 -11.07
CA THR A 115 -13.89 -13.15 -10.67
C THR A 115 -12.97 -13.74 -9.60
N TYR A 116 -13.51 -14.38 -8.56
CA TYR A 116 -12.74 -14.99 -7.46
C TYR A 116 -11.67 -15.96 -7.97
N ARG A 117 -12.00 -16.81 -8.95
CA ARG A 117 -11.07 -17.80 -9.55
C ARG A 117 -9.84 -17.18 -10.21
N LEU A 118 -9.85 -15.86 -10.45
CA LEU A 118 -8.72 -15.12 -11.00
C LEU A 118 -7.85 -14.46 -9.91
N GLY A 119 -8.26 -14.53 -8.64
CA GLY A 119 -7.56 -13.92 -7.50
C GLY A 119 -6.63 -14.90 -6.77
N GLN A 120 -6.26 -14.50 -5.55
CA GLN A 120 -5.71 -15.43 -4.57
C GLN A 120 -6.85 -16.18 -3.84
N PRO A 121 -6.60 -17.40 -3.35
CA PRO A 121 -7.55 -18.12 -2.51
C PRO A 121 -7.83 -17.39 -1.19
N GLU A 122 -9.09 -17.27 -0.79
CA GLU A 122 -9.47 -16.70 0.50
C GLU A 122 -9.94 -17.81 1.45
N TRP A 123 -9.46 -17.80 2.70
CA TRP A 123 -9.71 -18.84 3.72
C TRP A 123 -11.19 -19.22 3.86
N ILE A 124 -12.09 -18.23 3.78
CA ILE A 124 -13.54 -18.42 3.90
C ILE A 124 -14.10 -19.37 2.84
N VAL A 125 -13.48 -19.43 1.66
CA VAL A 125 -13.89 -20.33 0.58
C VAL A 125 -13.22 -21.69 0.73
N GLU A 126 -11.92 -21.69 0.97
CA GLU A 126 -11.10 -22.89 0.94
C GLU A 126 -11.33 -23.79 2.16
N GLU A 127 -11.49 -23.22 3.36
CA GLU A 127 -11.69 -24.01 4.58
C GLU A 127 -13.15 -24.45 4.77
N TYR A 128 -14.13 -23.62 4.41
CA TYR A 128 -15.55 -23.95 4.58
C TYR A 128 -16.18 -24.67 3.37
N GLY A 129 -15.44 -24.84 2.26
CA GLY A 129 -15.93 -25.53 1.08
C GLY A 129 -17.21 -24.89 0.51
N ALA A 130 -17.27 -23.56 0.51
CA ALA A 130 -18.49 -22.81 0.20
C ALA A 130 -18.96 -23.10 -1.25
N LYS A 131 -20.09 -23.80 -1.39
CA LYS A 131 -20.69 -24.12 -2.71
C LYS A 131 -21.17 -22.87 -3.46
N ARG A 132 -21.43 -21.78 -2.74
CA ARG A 132 -21.87 -20.51 -3.29
C ARG A 132 -21.17 -19.40 -2.53
N ILE A 133 -20.50 -18.51 -3.27
CA ILE A 133 -19.80 -17.36 -2.74
C ILE A 133 -20.53 -16.07 -3.15
N PHE A 134 -20.57 -15.10 -2.24
CA PHE A 134 -21.19 -13.78 -2.46
C PHE A 134 -20.14 -12.67 -2.35
N GLU A 135 -20.43 -11.50 -2.90
CA GLU A 135 -19.45 -10.40 -2.95
C GLU A 135 -19.01 -9.93 -1.55
N TYR A 136 -19.92 -9.91 -0.58
CA TYR A 136 -19.59 -9.54 0.80
C TYR A 136 -18.75 -10.59 1.55
N ASP A 137 -18.67 -11.82 1.04
CA ASP A 137 -17.79 -12.87 1.59
C ASP A 137 -16.38 -12.81 0.96
N ILE A 138 -16.26 -12.24 -0.24
CA ILE A 138 -15.03 -12.27 -1.04
C ILE A 138 -14.49 -10.85 -1.19
N HIS A 139 -13.67 -10.45 -0.22
CA HIS A 139 -13.22 -9.07 -0.13
C HIS A 139 -12.31 -8.67 -1.29
N SER A 140 -11.57 -9.60 -1.92
CA SER A 140 -10.79 -9.30 -3.13
C SER A 140 -11.67 -8.87 -4.31
N VAL A 141 -12.82 -9.54 -4.50
CA VAL A 141 -13.80 -9.21 -5.55
C VAL A 141 -14.50 -7.89 -5.23
N TRP A 142 -14.87 -7.67 -3.97
CA TRP A 142 -15.43 -6.39 -3.55
C TRP A 142 -14.43 -5.24 -3.74
N MET A 143 -13.15 -5.44 -3.41
CA MET A 143 -12.09 -4.47 -3.69
C MET A 143 -11.95 -4.20 -5.19
N ALA A 144 -11.93 -5.23 -6.03
CA ALA A 144 -11.86 -5.08 -7.49
C ALA A 144 -12.99 -4.19 -8.04
N ARG A 145 -14.24 -4.42 -7.59
CA ARG A 145 -15.36 -3.55 -7.95
C ARG A 145 -15.19 -2.12 -7.40
N SER A 146 -14.77 -1.99 -6.15
CA SER A 146 -14.60 -0.69 -5.49
C SER A 146 -13.56 0.18 -6.21
N ILE A 147 -12.48 -0.42 -6.71
CA ILE A 147 -11.47 0.26 -7.55
C ILE A 147 -12.13 0.84 -8.81
N LEU A 148 -12.96 0.07 -9.52
CA LEU A 148 -13.67 0.55 -10.71
C LEU A 148 -14.66 1.68 -10.39
N GLU A 149 -15.28 1.65 -9.21
CA GLU A 149 -16.17 2.72 -8.73
C GLU A 149 -15.40 4.01 -8.41
N LEU A 150 -14.26 3.90 -7.73
CA LEU A 150 -13.36 5.03 -7.40
C LEU A 150 -12.79 5.69 -8.65
N LEU A 151 -12.40 4.89 -9.65
CA LEU A 151 -11.98 5.38 -10.97
C LEU A 151 -13.14 5.97 -11.79
N ARG A 152 -14.39 5.85 -11.31
CA ARG A 152 -15.63 6.25 -12.00
C ARG A 152 -15.79 5.57 -13.35
N TRP A 153 -15.28 4.36 -13.49
CA TRP A 153 -15.37 3.56 -14.71
C TRP A 153 -16.67 2.78 -14.78
N ILE A 154 -17.29 2.53 -13.63
CA ILE A 154 -18.60 1.90 -13.53
C ILE A 154 -19.58 2.80 -12.77
N LYS A 155 -20.87 2.55 -12.95
CA LYS A 155 -21.95 3.22 -12.23
C LYS A 155 -23.12 2.28 -12.02
N THR A 156 -23.87 2.52 -10.95
CA THR A 156 -25.13 1.84 -10.66
C THR A 156 -26.32 2.73 -10.97
N ARG A 157 -27.28 2.25 -11.77
CA ARG A 157 -28.55 2.94 -12.04
C ARG A 157 -29.70 1.93 -12.02
N LYS A 158 -30.70 2.17 -11.16
CA LYS A 158 -31.88 1.29 -11.04
C LYS A 158 -31.52 -0.20 -10.84
N GLY A 159 -30.50 -0.48 -10.01
CA GLY A 159 -30.03 -1.85 -9.75
C GLY A 159 -29.20 -2.48 -10.88
N MET A 160 -28.85 -1.72 -11.92
CA MET A 160 -27.98 -2.17 -13.01
C MET A 160 -26.60 -1.53 -12.87
N LEU A 161 -25.56 -2.35 -12.88
CA LEU A 161 -24.15 -1.95 -12.95
C LEU A 161 -23.72 -1.91 -14.43
N SER A 162 -23.12 -0.80 -14.85
CA SER A 162 -22.76 -0.54 -16.25
C SER A 162 -21.48 0.27 -16.36
N LEU A 163 -20.80 0.20 -17.51
CA LEU A 163 -19.67 1.09 -17.80
C LEU A 163 -20.13 2.54 -17.98
N THR A 164 -19.30 3.46 -17.48
CA THR A 164 -19.36 4.87 -17.86
C THR A 164 -18.62 5.10 -19.20
N ALA A 165 -18.73 6.30 -19.76
CA ALA A 165 -17.90 6.69 -20.90
C ALA A 165 -16.40 6.60 -20.58
N LYS A 166 -16.00 6.91 -19.33
CA LYS A 166 -14.61 6.76 -18.87
C LYS A 166 -14.18 5.30 -18.85
N GLY A 167 -15.01 4.40 -18.33
CA GLY A 167 -14.71 2.96 -18.33
C GLY A 167 -14.60 2.38 -19.74
N LYS A 168 -15.46 2.82 -20.68
CA LYS A 168 -15.33 2.44 -22.10
C LYS A 168 -14.03 2.94 -22.73
N LYS A 169 -13.62 4.16 -22.39
CA LYS A 169 -12.33 4.72 -22.87
C LYS A 169 -11.14 3.96 -22.29
N ALA A 170 -11.19 3.54 -21.03
CA ALA A 170 -10.10 2.76 -20.42
C ALA A 170 -9.79 1.46 -21.19
N LEU A 171 -10.78 0.85 -21.84
CA LEU A 171 -10.59 -0.35 -22.65
C LEU A 171 -9.80 -0.13 -23.95
N SER A 172 -9.59 1.12 -24.39
CA SER A 172 -8.77 1.38 -25.59
C SER A 172 -7.27 1.21 -25.34
N ASP A 173 -6.85 1.23 -24.07
CA ASP A 173 -5.47 1.03 -23.64
C ASP A 173 -5.47 0.23 -22.34
N ILE A 174 -5.41 -1.10 -22.48
CA ILE A 174 -5.58 -2.01 -21.37
C ILE A 174 -4.40 -1.95 -20.39
N ASP A 175 -3.21 -1.60 -20.86
CA ASP A 175 -2.00 -1.53 -20.04
C ASP A 175 -2.03 -0.27 -19.18
N MET A 176 -2.45 0.86 -19.74
CA MET A 176 -2.72 2.07 -18.97
C MET A 176 -3.85 1.84 -17.96
N ALA A 177 -4.91 1.14 -18.35
CA ALA A 177 -6.00 0.80 -17.44
C ALA A 177 -5.52 -0.09 -16.28
N ALA A 178 -4.70 -1.10 -16.55
CA ALA A 178 -4.11 -1.97 -15.54
C ALA A 178 -3.21 -1.19 -14.58
N ASN A 179 -2.42 -0.24 -15.10
CA ASN A 179 -1.61 0.67 -14.27
C ASN A 179 -2.47 1.53 -13.34
N GLU A 180 -3.56 2.13 -13.85
CA GLU A 180 -4.48 2.94 -13.04
C GLU A 180 -5.18 2.10 -11.96
N ILE A 181 -5.59 0.86 -12.27
CA ILE A 181 -6.13 -0.09 -11.29
C ILE A 181 -5.12 -0.35 -10.17
N LEU A 182 -3.88 -0.68 -10.53
CA LEU A 182 -2.82 -0.97 -9.57
C LEU A 182 -2.53 0.26 -8.68
N ARG A 183 -2.38 1.45 -9.27
CA ARG A 183 -2.19 2.70 -8.52
C ARG A 183 -3.36 2.99 -7.58
N CYS A 184 -4.59 2.79 -8.04
CA CYS A 184 -5.79 2.97 -7.23
C CYS A 184 -5.86 1.97 -6.06
N SER A 185 -5.45 0.71 -6.25
CA SER A 185 -5.38 -0.27 -5.16
C SER A 185 -4.38 0.10 -4.06
N LEU A 186 -3.29 0.80 -4.42
CA LEU A 186 -2.23 1.18 -3.49
C LEU A 186 -2.53 2.49 -2.73
N THR A 187 -3.22 3.44 -3.37
CA THR A 187 -3.34 4.81 -2.83
C THR A 187 -4.73 5.42 -2.91
N GLY A 188 -5.64 4.84 -3.71
CA GLY A 188 -6.97 5.38 -3.95
C GLY A 188 -8.07 4.76 -3.09
N ILE A 189 -7.89 3.50 -2.67
CA ILE A 189 -8.88 2.79 -1.86
C ILE A 189 -8.63 2.99 -0.37
N ASN A 190 -9.71 3.04 0.40
CA ASN A 190 -9.63 3.08 1.84
C ASN A 190 -9.81 1.67 2.45
N LEU A 191 -8.74 1.10 3.01
CA LEU A 191 -8.70 -0.32 3.42
C LEU A 191 -9.62 -0.64 4.61
N HIS A 192 -10.00 0.35 5.43
CA HIS A 192 -10.97 0.15 6.53
C HIS A 192 -12.36 -0.30 6.06
N THR A 193 -12.69 -0.10 4.78
CA THR A 193 -13.98 -0.47 4.18
C THR A 193 -14.35 -1.94 4.44
N PHE A 194 -13.36 -2.80 4.64
CA PHE A 194 -13.53 -4.25 4.72
C PHE A 194 -13.44 -4.81 6.15
N ASP A 195 -13.21 -3.99 7.18
CA ASP A 195 -13.11 -4.46 8.57
C ASP A 195 -13.92 -3.66 9.59
N GLY A 196 -14.47 -2.50 9.21
CA GLY A 196 -15.36 -1.74 10.09
C GLY A 196 -14.65 -1.07 11.28
N TYR A 197 -13.32 -1.00 11.28
CA TYR A 197 -12.58 -0.21 12.27
C TYR A 197 -12.57 1.28 11.88
N ASP A 198 -12.84 2.15 12.86
CA ASP A 198 -13.00 3.60 12.65
C ASP A 198 -11.71 4.31 12.23
N GLU A 199 -10.54 3.83 12.68
CA GLU A 199 -9.26 4.44 12.33
C GLU A 199 -8.86 4.05 10.90
N ASP A 200 -9.14 4.93 9.94
CA ASP A 200 -8.96 4.68 8.52
C ASP A 200 -7.53 4.93 8.02
N ARG A 201 -6.68 5.56 8.82
CA ARG A 201 -5.29 5.85 8.46
C ARG A 201 -4.40 4.62 8.55
N ILE A 202 -4.70 3.68 9.44
CA ILE A 202 -3.89 2.46 9.62
C ILE A 202 -3.90 1.65 8.32
N GLY A 203 -2.71 1.45 7.76
CA GLY A 203 -2.48 0.73 6.51
C GLY A 203 -2.55 1.62 5.27
N ASN A 204 -3.40 2.65 5.24
CA ASN A 204 -3.46 3.61 4.13
C ASN A 204 -2.31 4.63 4.18
N LEU A 205 -2.06 5.20 5.37
CA LEU A 205 -1.00 6.16 5.57
C LEU A 205 0.34 5.45 5.38
N GLY A 206 1.19 5.97 4.50
CA GLY A 206 2.51 5.39 4.28
C GLY A 206 2.49 4.03 3.58
N MET A 207 1.56 3.76 2.65
CA MET A 207 1.56 2.50 1.89
C MET A 207 2.93 2.17 1.26
N ALA A 208 3.63 3.18 0.73
CA ALA A 208 4.98 2.99 0.19
C ALA A 208 6.00 2.56 1.26
N TYR A 209 5.80 2.96 2.53
CA TYR A 209 6.61 2.46 3.66
C TYR A 209 6.38 0.98 3.89
N SER A 210 5.12 0.52 3.88
CA SER A 210 4.80 -0.91 4.02
C SER A 210 5.42 -1.75 2.90
N VAL A 211 5.39 -1.25 1.66
CA VAL A 211 6.07 -1.90 0.52
C VAL A 211 7.59 -1.92 0.72
N TRP A 212 8.16 -0.83 1.24
CA TRP A 212 9.59 -0.75 1.56
C TRP A 212 10.00 -1.72 2.67
N LEU A 213 9.21 -1.84 3.75
CA LEU A 213 9.42 -2.80 4.83
C LEU A 213 9.42 -4.23 4.30
N LEU A 214 8.44 -4.57 3.45
CA LEU A 214 8.37 -5.89 2.83
C LEU A 214 9.59 -6.17 1.95
N ASN A 215 10.10 -5.18 1.20
CA ASN A 215 11.32 -5.37 0.44
C ASN A 215 12.53 -5.64 1.34
N LYS A 216 12.64 -4.88 2.44
CA LYS A 216 13.78 -4.93 3.36
C LYS A 216 13.83 -6.22 4.16
N TYR A 217 12.70 -6.70 4.67
CA TYR A 217 12.65 -7.83 5.61
C TYR A 217 12.03 -9.09 5.00
N GLY A 218 11.15 -8.96 4.00
CA GLY A 218 10.34 -10.07 3.49
C GLY A 218 11.08 -11.15 2.71
N SER A 219 12.42 -11.15 2.66
CA SER A 219 13.17 -12.31 2.13
C SER A 219 13.05 -13.54 3.04
N GLU A 220 12.77 -13.32 4.32
CA GLU A 220 12.49 -14.35 5.32
C GLU A 220 11.02 -14.30 5.74
N TRP A 221 10.57 -15.36 6.42
CA TRP A 221 9.23 -15.41 6.99
C TRP A 221 9.19 -14.56 8.27
N HIS A 222 8.22 -13.66 8.34
CA HIS A 222 7.99 -12.82 9.52
C HIS A 222 6.50 -12.77 9.87
N PHE A 223 6.18 -12.79 11.16
CA PHE A 223 4.83 -12.58 11.66
C PHE A 223 4.28 -11.22 11.21
N GLY A 224 2.96 -11.10 11.05
CA GLY A 224 2.36 -9.80 10.73
C GLY A 224 2.60 -8.75 11.81
N ASP A 225 2.62 -9.17 13.08
CA ASP A 225 3.02 -8.38 14.23
C ASP A 225 4.40 -7.73 14.06
N PHE A 226 5.38 -8.42 13.48
CA PHE A 226 6.69 -7.84 13.23
C PHE A 226 6.58 -6.56 12.37
N TYR A 227 5.83 -6.62 11.27
CA TYR A 227 5.62 -5.45 10.41
C TYR A 227 4.74 -4.38 11.07
N ARG A 228 3.74 -4.79 11.85
CA ARG A 228 2.88 -3.87 12.63
C ARG A 228 3.72 -3.00 13.55
N HIS A 229 4.59 -3.60 14.36
CA HIS A 229 5.44 -2.85 15.30
C HIS A 229 6.36 -1.85 14.58
N LEU A 230 6.93 -2.21 13.42
CA LEU A 230 7.75 -1.29 12.63
C LEU A 230 6.94 -0.11 12.08
N TYR A 231 5.73 -0.38 11.60
CA TYR A 231 4.81 0.63 11.10
C TYR A 231 4.33 1.59 12.21
N GLU A 232 3.90 1.05 13.35
CA GLU A 232 3.45 1.82 14.50
C GLU A 232 4.55 2.69 15.09
N LYS A 233 5.80 2.19 15.12
CA LYS A 233 6.95 3.00 15.55
C LYS A 233 7.18 4.21 14.64
N ALA A 234 6.96 4.07 13.32
CA ALA A 234 7.15 5.17 12.38
C ALA A 234 6.01 6.20 12.43
N PHE A 235 4.76 5.75 12.59
CA PHE A 235 3.57 6.61 12.46
C PHE A 235 2.83 6.91 13.77
N HIS A 236 3.28 6.34 14.89
CA HIS A 236 2.73 6.56 16.24
C HIS A 236 1.23 6.24 16.36
N PHE A 237 0.79 5.10 15.79
CA PHE A 237 -0.58 4.60 15.95
C PHE A 237 -0.76 3.82 17.27
N PRO A 238 -1.99 3.75 17.83
CA PRO A 238 -2.27 2.99 19.04
C PRO A 238 -2.17 1.47 18.79
N GLY A 239 -1.32 0.79 19.56
CA GLY A 239 -0.93 -0.62 19.34
C GLY A 239 -1.91 -1.71 19.76
N ASN A 240 -3.23 -1.48 19.67
CA ASN A 240 -4.25 -2.43 20.14
C ASN A 240 -5.01 -3.15 19.02
N TYR A 241 -4.55 -3.06 17.76
CA TYR A 241 -5.33 -3.54 16.63
C TYR A 241 -4.47 -4.30 15.61
N ASP A 242 -4.95 -5.49 15.21
CA ASP A 242 -4.40 -6.26 14.08
C ASP A 242 -4.83 -5.68 12.71
N ALA A 243 -5.38 -4.46 12.72
CA ALA A 243 -5.87 -3.76 11.54
C ALA A 243 -4.75 -3.56 10.50
N TYR A 244 -3.52 -3.25 10.93
CA TYR A 244 -2.40 -3.10 10.00
C TYR A 244 -2.10 -4.41 9.26
N GLU A 245 -1.90 -5.50 10.01
CA GLU A 245 -1.64 -6.82 9.43
C GLU A 245 -2.76 -7.22 8.48
N THR A 246 -4.01 -7.16 8.97
CA THR A 246 -5.19 -7.55 8.21
C THR A 246 -5.30 -6.78 6.91
N ARG A 247 -5.19 -5.44 6.96
CA ARG A 247 -5.41 -4.56 5.80
C ARG A 247 -4.27 -4.65 4.79
N VAL A 248 -3.04 -4.64 5.28
CA VAL A 248 -1.85 -4.52 4.43
C VAL A 248 -1.37 -5.89 3.99
N LEU A 249 -1.13 -6.82 4.92
CA LEU A 249 -0.50 -8.10 4.63
C LEU A 249 -1.52 -9.14 4.15
N SER A 250 -2.48 -9.51 5.01
CA SER A 250 -3.45 -10.58 4.72
C SER A 250 -4.46 -10.23 3.63
N ARG A 251 -4.58 -8.93 3.30
CA ARG A 251 -5.47 -8.41 2.26
C ARG A 251 -4.69 -7.81 1.11
N LEU A 252 -4.37 -6.52 1.13
CA LEU A 252 -3.88 -5.84 -0.07
C LEU A 252 -2.64 -6.52 -0.69
N PHE A 253 -1.61 -6.80 0.12
CA PHE A 253 -0.38 -7.40 -0.38
C PHE A 253 -0.60 -8.84 -0.84
N TYR A 254 -1.40 -9.60 -0.09
CA TYR A 254 -1.79 -10.95 -0.48
C TYR A 254 -2.56 -10.94 -1.80
N TRP A 255 -3.60 -10.11 -1.96
CA TRP A 255 -4.41 -9.99 -3.18
C TRP A 255 -3.63 -9.44 -4.38
N LEU A 256 -2.61 -8.61 -4.16
CA LEU A 256 -1.64 -8.23 -5.18
C LEU A 256 -0.65 -9.36 -5.52
N GLY A 257 -0.59 -10.40 -4.69
CA GLY A 257 0.31 -11.54 -4.83
C GLY A 257 1.75 -11.21 -4.47
N ILE A 258 2.02 -10.08 -3.83
CA ILE A 258 3.39 -9.66 -3.47
C ILE A 258 3.89 -10.32 -2.17
N VAL A 259 3.01 -11.02 -1.45
CA VAL A 259 3.37 -11.88 -0.33
C VAL A 259 2.80 -13.29 -0.48
N GLU A 260 3.54 -14.27 0.00
CA GLU A 260 3.03 -15.57 0.44
C GLU A 260 2.61 -15.44 1.90
N GLN A 261 1.58 -16.20 2.28
CA GLN A 261 1.07 -16.28 3.65
C GLN A 261 1.06 -17.75 4.09
N ARG A 262 1.40 -18.00 5.35
CA ARG A 262 1.24 -19.31 5.97
C ARG A 262 0.88 -19.17 7.44
N LEU A 263 0.04 -20.10 7.93
CA LEU A 263 -0.22 -20.24 9.35
C LEU A 263 0.95 -20.95 10.04
N ASN A 264 1.61 -20.28 10.98
CA ASN A 264 2.72 -20.89 11.73
C ASN A 264 2.18 -21.76 12.88
N LYS A 265 2.21 -23.08 12.66
CA LYS A 265 1.81 -24.09 13.66
C LYS A 265 2.93 -24.50 14.62
N GLN A 266 4.12 -23.91 14.50
CA GLN A 266 5.26 -24.18 15.38
C GLN A 266 5.20 -23.36 16.68
N VAL A 267 4.43 -22.27 16.69
CA VAL A 267 4.07 -21.53 17.91
C VAL A 267 2.83 -22.14 18.57
N GLY A 268 2.68 -21.95 19.88
CA GLY A 268 1.47 -22.35 20.59
C GLY A 268 0.25 -21.55 20.12
N PRO A 269 -0.99 -22.08 20.27
CA PRO A 269 -2.18 -21.33 19.90
C PRO A 269 -2.35 -20.05 20.76
N PRO A 270 -2.94 -18.96 20.20
CA PRO A 270 -3.45 -18.85 18.83
C PRO A 270 -2.31 -18.86 17.80
N PHE A 271 -2.49 -19.62 16.71
CA PHE A 271 -1.51 -19.64 15.63
C PHE A 271 -1.55 -18.31 14.87
N GLU A 272 -0.38 -17.81 14.52
CA GLU A 272 -0.23 -16.52 13.83
C GLU A 272 0.23 -16.74 12.39
N ASP A 273 -0.15 -15.81 11.52
CA ASP A 273 0.27 -15.81 10.13
C ASP A 273 1.68 -15.21 9.95
N GLU A 274 2.46 -15.85 9.08
CA GLU A 274 3.73 -15.33 8.62
C GLU A 274 3.67 -14.98 7.14
N TYR A 275 4.45 -13.98 6.76
CA TYR A 275 4.48 -13.43 5.42
C TYR A 275 5.91 -13.39 4.87
N LYS A 276 6.02 -13.69 3.59
CA LYS A 276 7.27 -13.63 2.83
C LYS A 276 7.00 -13.00 1.47
N LYS A 277 7.90 -12.13 0.98
CA LYS A 277 7.73 -11.48 -0.33
C LYS A 277 7.85 -12.47 -1.48
N THR A 278 7.11 -12.21 -2.55
CA THR A 278 7.25 -12.92 -3.83
C THR A 278 8.06 -12.13 -4.84
N ASP A 279 8.42 -12.75 -5.96
CA ASP A 279 9.06 -12.08 -7.10
C ASP A 279 8.15 -11.03 -7.78
N LEU A 280 6.83 -11.01 -7.48
CA LEU A 280 5.97 -9.94 -7.96
C LEU A 280 6.33 -8.60 -7.34
N LEU A 281 6.94 -8.56 -6.14
CA LEU A 281 7.34 -7.31 -5.51
C LEU A 281 8.38 -6.56 -6.36
N SER A 282 9.44 -7.22 -6.79
CA SER A 282 10.50 -6.61 -7.62
C SER A 282 10.06 -6.39 -9.06
N MET A 283 9.07 -7.15 -9.55
CA MET A 283 8.41 -6.86 -10.82
C MET A 283 7.66 -5.53 -10.74
N ILE A 284 6.83 -5.34 -9.71
CA ILE A 284 5.94 -4.18 -9.58
C ILE A 284 6.69 -2.92 -9.14
N PHE A 285 7.70 -3.04 -8.29
CA PHE A 285 8.36 -1.91 -7.65
C PHE A 285 9.87 -1.88 -7.89
N SER A 286 10.40 -0.67 -8.05
CA SER A 286 11.83 -0.40 -7.95
C SER A 286 12.16 0.25 -6.61
N PHE A 287 13.32 -0.09 -6.06
CA PHE A 287 13.77 0.40 -4.76
C PHE A 287 15.08 1.15 -4.91
N LYS A 288 15.11 2.40 -4.49
CA LYS A 288 16.36 3.15 -4.39
C LYS A 288 17.07 2.72 -3.13
N LEU A 289 18.24 2.10 -3.30
CA LEU A 289 19.18 1.97 -2.19
C LEU A 289 19.63 3.38 -1.82
N GLY A 290 19.53 3.73 -0.54
CA GLY A 290 19.68 5.09 -0.03
C GLY A 290 20.82 5.85 -0.71
N LEU A 291 20.52 7.09 -1.14
CA LEU A 291 21.43 8.03 -1.81
C LEU A 291 22.61 8.49 -0.92
N HIS A 292 22.97 7.72 0.10
CA HIS A 292 23.94 8.07 1.13
C HIS A 292 25.13 7.10 1.09
N LYS A 293 25.80 7.09 -0.06
CA LYS A 293 27.25 6.85 -0.13
C LYS A 293 27.90 8.08 -0.76
N ILE A 294 28.19 9.07 0.07
CA ILE A 294 29.29 10.03 -0.12
C ILE A 294 29.89 10.28 1.26
#